data_AF-A0A0D6L5B1-F1
#
_entry.id   AF-A0A0D6L5B1-F1
#
_cell.length_a   1.000
_cell.length_b   1.000
_cell.length_c   1.000
_cell.angle_alpha   90.00
_cell.angle_beta   90.00
_cell.angle_gamma   90.00
#
_symmetry.space_group_name_H-M   'P 1'
#
loop_
_entity.id
_entity.type
_entity.pdbx_description
1 polymer ?
#
loop_
_entity_poly.entity_id
_entity_poly.type
_entity_poly.pdbx_seq_one_letter_code
_entity_poly.pdbx_strand_id
1 'polypeptide(L)'
;MSPMGNPGVVPYYWSLCVRAHKEVWKLRVDVRVLDDDGALLDCASVAAVAALYHFRRPNVTVEPNHTIIVSCTLNMSKHLYLLTFTTCQYASHLDSQKLGKVITDFFSVLIRYSYFSSNYVVIDPTDKETQCLYGCLVIACNKRREVCALHQSTNLILSTSTIEACVRRAMQRAVDLSELVSTVIRDDATKRAKYQKPAGFELTVNAQLLTTKEAQVSSF
;
A
#
# COMPACT_ATOMS: atom_id res chain seq x y z
N MET A 1 4.85 22.55 -30.00
CA MET A 1 5.80 21.64 -30.70
C MET A 1 6.66 20.99 -29.64
N SER A 2 6.31 19.78 -29.21
CA SER A 2 7.09 19.00 -28.25
C SER A 2 8.26 18.33 -28.98
N PRO A 3 9.46 18.24 -28.38
CA PRO A 3 10.59 17.61 -29.04
C PRO A 3 10.33 16.11 -29.16
N MET A 4 10.53 15.57 -30.37
CA MET A 4 10.57 14.14 -30.63
C MET A 4 11.74 13.54 -29.84
N GLY A 5 11.44 12.98 -28.67
CA GLY A 5 12.40 12.19 -27.90
C GLY A 5 12.68 10.86 -28.61
N ASN A 6 13.96 10.46 -28.60
CA ASN A 6 14.45 9.19 -29.15
C ASN A 6 13.49 8.01 -28.88
N PRO A 7 13.22 7.14 -29.87
CA PRO A 7 12.24 6.05 -29.77
C PRO A 7 12.61 4.91 -28.78
N GLY A 8 13.67 5.07 -27.99
CA GLY A 8 14.21 4.01 -27.12
C GLY A 8 14.25 4.30 -25.63
N VAL A 9 13.90 5.50 -25.16
CA VAL A 9 13.95 5.82 -23.72
C VAL A 9 12.63 6.41 -23.28
N VAL A 10 11.77 5.54 -22.75
CA VAL A 10 10.49 5.94 -22.19
C VAL A 10 10.76 6.68 -20.87
N PRO A 11 10.36 7.96 -20.74
CA PRO A 11 10.62 8.75 -19.54
C PRO A 11 9.86 8.21 -18.31
N TYR A 12 10.46 8.38 -17.13
CA TYR A 12 10.11 7.75 -15.85
C TYR A 12 8.66 7.89 -15.35
N TYR A 13 7.82 8.73 -15.96
CA TYR A 13 6.38 8.86 -15.65
C TYR A 13 5.51 7.78 -16.30
N TRP A 14 6.11 6.89 -17.10
CA TRP A 14 5.46 5.81 -17.86
C TRP A 14 5.84 4.42 -17.35
N SER A 15 5.99 4.30 -16.03
CA SER A 15 6.51 3.08 -15.42
C SER A 15 5.63 1.82 -15.65
N LEU A 16 4.37 2.02 -16.06
CA LEU A 16 3.40 0.98 -16.45
C LEU A 16 3.06 0.98 -17.95
N CYS A 17 3.62 1.87 -18.76
CA CYS A 17 3.40 1.87 -20.20
C CYS A 17 4.37 0.90 -20.87
N VAL A 18 3.86 -0.06 -21.65
CA VAL A 18 4.69 -0.98 -22.45
C VAL A 18 4.89 -0.39 -23.83
N ARG A 19 3.80 0.06 -24.46
CA ARG A 19 3.80 0.76 -25.75
C ARG A 19 2.83 1.92 -25.70
N ALA A 20 3.33 3.12 -26.00
CA ALA A 20 2.52 4.33 -26.06
C ALA A 20 1.30 4.12 -26.95
N HIS A 21 0.11 4.48 -26.47
CA HIS A 21 -1.15 4.41 -27.21
C HIS A 21 -1.56 3.00 -27.68
N LYS A 22 -0.91 1.94 -27.18
CA LYS A 22 -1.24 0.55 -27.52
C LYS A 22 -1.44 -0.30 -26.29
N GLU A 23 -0.41 -0.40 -25.43
CA GLU A 23 -0.39 -1.37 -24.34
C GLU A 23 0.13 -0.75 -23.05
N VAL A 24 -0.64 -0.94 -22.00
CA VAL A 24 -0.35 -0.48 -20.65
C VAL A 24 -0.66 -1.60 -19.66
N TRP A 25 0.08 -1.64 -18.57
CA TRP A 25 -0.20 -2.54 -17.46
C TRP A 25 -1.43 -2.06 -16.70
N LYS A 26 -2.40 -2.96 -16.48
CA LYS A 26 -3.51 -2.77 -15.56
C LYS A 26 -3.20 -3.48 -14.24
N LEU A 27 -2.99 -2.70 -13.19
CA LEU A 27 -2.88 -3.22 -11.83
C LEU A 27 -4.29 -3.38 -11.24
N ARG A 28 -4.59 -4.57 -10.74
CA ARG A 28 -5.82 -4.85 -9.99
C ARG A 28 -5.42 -5.35 -8.60
N VAL A 29 -5.93 -4.68 -7.57
CA VAL A 29 -5.76 -5.09 -6.18
C VAL A 29 -7.10 -5.60 -5.69
N ASP A 30 -7.14 -6.86 -5.24
CA ASP A 30 -8.32 -7.47 -4.64
C ASP A 30 -8.08 -7.61 -3.13
N VAL A 31 -8.84 -6.86 -2.32
CA VAL A 31 -8.81 -6.98 -0.85
C VAL A 31 -9.96 -7.90 -0.44
N ARG A 32 -9.66 -8.91 0.39
CA ARG A 32 -10.64 -9.85 0.94
C ARG A 32 -10.62 -9.75 2.46
N VAL A 33 -11.78 -9.51 3.04
CA VAL A 33 -11.97 -9.50 4.49
C VAL A 33 -12.10 -10.94 4.96
N LEU A 34 -11.23 -11.35 5.88
CA LEU A 34 -11.25 -12.69 6.47
C LEU A 34 -11.93 -12.69 7.84
N ASP A 35 -11.69 -11.63 8.59
CA ASP A 35 -12.24 -11.36 9.91
C ASP A 35 -12.48 -9.85 10.01
N ASP A 36 -13.58 -9.45 10.62
CA ASP A 36 -13.99 -8.06 10.79
C ASP A 36 -14.33 -7.80 12.25
N ASP A 37 -13.39 -7.17 12.95
CA ASP A 37 -13.57 -6.66 14.32
C ASP A 37 -13.34 -5.14 14.35
N GLY A 38 -13.84 -4.43 13.34
CA GLY A 38 -13.74 -2.98 13.27
C GLY A 38 -12.53 -2.46 12.48
N ALA A 39 -12.44 -1.13 12.39
CA ALA A 39 -11.41 -0.39 11.64
C ALA A 39 -11.09 -0.90 10.21
N LEU A 40 -12.06 -1.55 9.55
CA LEU A 40 -11.86 -2.27 8.29
C LEU A 40 -11.17 -1.45 7.19
N LEU A 41 -11.50 -0.16 7.10
CA LEU A 41 -10.99 0.73 6.08
C LEU A 41 -9.48 0.99 6.23
N ASP A 42 -9.00 1.10 7.48
CA ASP A 42 -7.60 1.36 7.80
C ASP A 42 -6.79 0.10 7.45
N CYS A 43 -7.28 -1.07 7.88
CA CYS A 43 -6.72 -2.38 7.55
C CYS A 43 -6.67 -2.61 6.03
N ALA A 44 -7.75 -2.33 5.31
CA ALA A 44 -7.82 -2.48 3.85
C ALA A 44 -6.79 -1.59 3.13
N SER A 45 -6.57 -0.36 3.61
CA SER A 45 -5.56 0.54 3.04
C SER A 45 -4.14 0.01 3.22
N VAL A 46 -3.81 -0.47 4.42
CA VAL A 46 -2.49 -1.04 4.73
C VAL A 46 -2.27 -2.34 3.95
N ALA A 47 -3.29 -3.19 3.84
CA ALA A 47 -3.24 -4.42 3.05
C ALA A 47 -2.98 -4.13 1.56
N ALA A 48 -3.66 -3.13 0.99
CA ALA A 48 -3.44 -2.70 -0.39
C ALA A 48 -2.01 -2.16 -0.59
N VAL A 49 -1.52 -1.31 0.31
CA VAL A 49 -0.14 -0.79 0.28
C VAL A 49 0.88 -1.92 0.35
N ALA A 50 0.71 -2.84 1.30
CA ALA A 50 1.60 -3.98 1.47
C ALA A 50 1.62 -4.90 0.24
N ALA A 51 0.44 -5.16 -0.35
CA ALA A 51 0.33 -5.93 -1.59
C ALA A 51 1.07 -5.26 -2.75
N LEU A 52 0.94 -3.94 -2.89
CA LEU A 52 1.63 -3.17 -3.94
C LEU A 52 3.15 -3.11 -3.71
N TYR A 53 3.63 -3.02 -2.47
CA TYR A 53 5.06 -3.10 -2.15
C TYR A 53 5.64 -4.48 -2.43
N HIS A 54 4.88 -5.54 -2.17
CA HIS A 54 5.32 -6.93 -2.39
C HIS A 54 5.26 -7.35 -3.86
N PHE A 55 4.32 -6.77 -4.62
CA PHE A 55 4.09 -7.10 -6.02
C PHE A 55 5.34 -6.93 -6.87
N ARG A 56 5.68 -7.99 -7.63
CA ARG A 56 6.77 -7.99 -8.61
C ARG A 56 6.19 -8.08 -10.01
N ARG A 57 6.39 -7.03 -10.80
CA ARG A 57 6.03 -7.02 -12.22
C ARG A 57 7.01 -7.88 -13.02
N PRO A 58 6.55 -8.74 -13.95
CA PRO A 58 7.44 -9.41 -14.88
C PRO A 58 8.13 -8.39 -15.81
N ASN A 59 9.35 -8.70 -16.24
CA ASN A 59 10.06 -7.88 -17.22
C ASN A 59 9.55 -8.22 -18.62
N VAL A 60 9.35 -7.19 -19.43
CA VAL A 60 8.88 -7.31 -20.81
C VAL A 60 9.84 -6.58 -21.71
N THR A 61 10.32 -7.25 -22.75
CA THR A 61 11.08 -6.67 -23.84
C THR A 61 10.21 -6.64 -25.09
N VAL A 62 10.27 -5.51 -25.81
CA VAL A 62 9.53 -5.30 -27.04
C VAL A 62 10.53 -5.35 -28.18
N GLU A 63 10.42 -6.36 -29.04
CA GLU A 63 11.23 -6.44 -30.25
C GLU A 63 10.66 -5.53 -31.36
N PRO A 64 11.49 -5.11 -32.35
CA PRO A 64 11.04 -4.29 -33.48
C PRO A 64 9.88 -4.92 -34.27
N ASN A 65 9.81 -6.26 -34.24
CA ASN A 65 8.87 -7.10 -34.97
C ASN A 65 7.48 -7.15 -34.32
N HIS A 66 7.24 -6.32 -33.29
CA HIS A 66 6.01 -6.29 -32.49
C HIS A 66 5.80 -7.53 -31.60
N THR A 67 6.81 -8.39 -31.48
CA THR A 67 6.81 -9.52 -30.53
C THR A 67 7.08 -9.01 -29.12
N ILE A 68 6.21 -9.37 -28.18
CA ILE A 68 6.36 -9.09 -26.76
C ILE A 68 6.99 -10.32 -26.12
N ILE A 69 8.24 -10.20 -25.66
CA ILE A 69 8.90 -11.28 -24.94
C ILE A 69 8.77 -10.98 -23.45
N VAL A 70 8.05 -11.85 -22.75
CA VAL A 70 7.92 -11.79 -21.29
C VAL A 70 9.05 -12.61 -20.68
N SER A 71 10.09 -11.94 -20.20
CA SER A 71 11.18 -12.59 -19.47
C SER A 71 10.72 -12.86 -18.03
N CYS A 72 10.07 -13.99 -17.82
CA CYS A 72 9.85 -14.52 -16.48
C CYS A 72 11.13 -15.25 -16.04
N THR A 73 12.07 -14.53 -15.44
CA THR A 73 13.12 -15.18 -14.65
C THR A 73 12.47 -15.74 -13.39
N LEU A 74 11.80 -16.89 -13.52
CA LEU A 74 11.39 -17.72 -12.40
C LEU A 74 12.67 -18.26 -11.78
N ASN A 75 13.31 -17.46 -10.93
CA ASN A 75 14.17 -18.03 -9.91
C ASN A 75 13.23 -18.78 -8.98
N MET A 76 13.08 -20.08 -9.27
CA MET A 76 12.22 -21.05 -8.62
C MET A 76 12.21 -20.86 -7.09
N SER A 77 11.17 -20.21 -6.56
CA SER A 77 10.60 -20.50 -5.24
C SER A 77 9.39 -19.63 -4.92
N LYS A 78 8.23 -20.33 -4.89
CA LYS A 78 7.09 -20.22 -3.95
C LYS A 78 5.80 -19.55 -4.48
N HIS A 79 4.77 -20.41 -4.53
CA HIS A 79 3.32 -20.21 -4.59
C HIS A 79 2.86 -18.83 -4.08
N LEU A 80 2.01 -18.07 -4.77
CA LEU A 80 0.74 -18.43 -5.39
C LEU A 80 0.58 -17.67 -6.71
N TYR A 81 0.88 -18.34 -7.83
CA TYR A 81 0.45 -17.88 -9.14
C TYR A 81 -0.64 -18.84 -9.61
N LEU A 82 -1.90 -18.44 -9.47
CA LEU A 82 -2.89 -18.88 -10.42
C LEU A 82 -2.61 -18.09 -11.69
N LEU A 83 -1.70 -18.57 -12.53
CA LEU A 83 -1.62 -18.25 -13.95
C LEU A 83 -0.64 -19.23 -14.62
N THR A 84 -1.20 -19.91 -15.60
CA THR A 84 -0.67 -21.04 -16.35
C THR A 84 0.33 -20.57 -17.42
N PHE A 85 1.24 -21.50 -17.79
CA PHE A 85 2.03 -21.63 -19.02
C PHE A 85 3.52 -21.16 -19.04
N THR A 86 4.35 -22.21 -18.91
CA THR A 86 5.46 -22.67 -19.78
C THR A 86 6.48 -21.70 -20.41
N THR A 87 7.72 -21.88 -19.92
CA THR A 87 9.04 -21.87 -20.58
C THR A 87 9.47 -20.63 -21.39
N CYS A 88 10.52 -19.92 -20.97
CA CYS A 88 11.91 -20.12 -21.43
C CYS A 88 12.88 -19.03 -20.89
N GLN A 89 14.16 -19.40 -20.83
CA GLN A 89 15.33 -18.67 -20.32
C GLN A 89 15.68 -17.41 -21.13
N TYR A 90 16.03 -16.30 -20.46
CA TYR A 90 17.34 -15.60 -20.53
C TYR A 90 17.28 -14.24 -19.79
N ALA A 91 18.40 -13.91 -19.15
CA ALA A 91 18.54 -12.80 -18.21
C ALA A 91 18.82 -11.46 -18.89
N SER A 92 18.22 -10.39 -18.36
CA SER A 92 18.89 -9.09 -18.26
C SER A 92 18.37 -8.31 -17.04
N HIS A 93 19.32 -7.69 -16.35
CA HIS A 93 19.28 -7.20 -14.99
C HIS A 93 18.69 -5.77 -14.93
N LEU A 94 17.36 -5.66 -14.84
CA LEU A 94 16.69 -4.47 -14.30
C LEU A 94 15.90 -4.88 -13.06
N ASP A 95 16.26 -4.29 -11.92
CA ASP A 95 15.69 -4.58 -10.59
C ASP A 95 14.18 -4.36 -10.58
N SER A 96 13.43 -5.46 -10.60
CA SER A 96 11.96 -5.50 -10.47
C SER A 96 11.45 -4.87 -9.17
N GLN A 97 12.33 -4.49 -8.23
CA GLN A 97 11.98 -3.86 -6.95
C GLN A 97 11.74 -2.34 -7.05
N LYS A 98 12.20 -1.66 -8.11
CA LYS A 98 12.16 -0.19 -8.17
C LYS A 98 10.76 0.36 -8.49
N LEU A 99 9.90 -0.44 -9.14
CA LEU A 99 8.56 -0.04 -9.55
C LEU A 99 7.58 0.04 -8.37
N GLY A 100 7.60 -0.96 -7.48
CA GLY A 100 6.73 -1.01 -6.29
C GLY A 100 6.91 0.23 -5.44
N LYS A 101 8.17 0.62 -5.16
CA LYS A 101 8.51 1.83 -4.41
C LYS A 101 7.97 3.11 -5.05
N VAL A 102 8.01 3.26 -6.37
CA VAL A 102 7.52 4.48 -7.03
C VAL A 102 5.99 4.60 -6.95
N ILE A 103 5.26 3.49 -7.05
CA ILE A 103 3.79 3.48 -7.01
C ILE A 103 3.29 3.69 -5.57
N THR A 104 3.94 3.05 -4.60
CA THR A 104 3.55 3.14 -3.18
C THR A 104 3.81 4.52 -2.59
N ASP A 105 4.75 5.29 -3.15
CA ASP A 105 5.06 6.65 -2.71
C ASP A 105 3.93 7.65 -2.97
N PHE A 106 2.90 7.25 -3.71
CA PHE A 106 1.67 8.01 -3.96
C PHE A 106 0.44 7.39 -3.30
N PHE A 107 0.56 6.19 -2.73
CA PHE A 107 -0.59 5.52 -2.12
C PHE A 107 -0.77 6.00 -0.68
N SER A 108 -1.99 6.41 -0.35
CA SER A 108 -2.32 6.93 0.97
C SER A 108 -2.70 5.81 1.93
N VAL A 109 -2.29 5.94 3.18
CA VAL A 109 -2.82 5.15 4.29
C VAL A 109 -4.04 5.88 4.85
N LEU A 110 -5.10 5.12 5.15
CA LEU A 110 -6.31 5.63 5.78
C LEU A 110 -6.18 5.50 7.29
N ILE A 111 -6.50 6.59 7.99
CA ILE A 111 -6.48 6.66 9.44
C ILE A 111 -7.84 7.18 9.89
N ARG A 112 -8.55 6.34 10.64
CA ARG A 112 -9.88 6.62 11.18
C ARG A 112 -9.77 7.10 12.62
N TYR A 113 -10.27 8.30 12.85
CA TYR A 113 -10.57 8.83 14.17
C TYR A 113 -12.06 8.65 14.42
N SER A 114 -12.41 7.97 15.49
CA SER A 114 -13.80 7.74 15.87
C SER A 114 -14.11 8.46 17.17
N TYR A 115 -15.32 8.98 17.28
CA TYR A 115 -15.72 9.84 18.40
C TYR A 115 -16.88 9.23 19.15
N PHE A 116 -16.71 9.01 20.46
CA PHE A 116 -17.82 8.66 21.35
C PHE A 116 -18.64 9.90 21.73
N SER A 117 -17.94 11.02 21.89
CA SER A 117 -18.46 12.36 22.12
C SER A 117 -17.48 13.37 21.49
N SER A 118 -17.82 14.66 21.43
CA SER A 118 -16.96 15.70 20.86
C SER A 118 -15.54 15.75 21.46
N ASN A 119 -15.39 15.27 22.69
CA ASN A 119 -14.15 15.37 23.47
C ASN A 119 -13.38 14.05 23.62
N TYR A 120 -13.90 12.93 23.10
CA TYR A 120 -13.24 11.63 23.24
C TYR A 120 -13.05 10.99 21.88
N VAL A 121 -11.79 10.90 21.46
CA VAL A 121 -11.39 10.29 20.20
C VAL A 121 -10.71 8.95 20.45
N VAL A 122 -11.13 7.95 19.68
CA VAL A 122 -10.61 6.58 19.66
C VAL A 122 -10.05 6.31 18.27
N ILE A 123 -8.89 5.68 18.21
CA ILE A 123 -8.26 5.23 16.97
C ILE A 123 -8.29 3.71 17.01
N ASP A 124 -8.54 3.08 15.85
CA ASP A 124 -8.63 1.62 15.72
C ASP A 124 -9.73 1.01 16.62
N PRO A 125 -11.00 1.46 16.49
CA PRO A 125 -12.08 0.92 17.32
C PRO A 125 -12.43 -0.51 16.89
N THR A 126 -12.68 -1.36 17.89
CA THR A 126 -13.28 -2.69 17.72
C THR A 126 -14.70 -2.61 17.15
N ASP A 127 -15.29 -3.72 16.71
CA ASP A 127 -16.68 -3.71 16.22
C ASP A 127 -17.66 -3.23 17.30
N LYS A 128 -17.46 -3.70 18.55
CA LYS A 128 -18.25 -3.29 19.72
C LYS A 128 -18.11 -1.80 20.03
N GLU A 129 -16.91 -1.25 19.90
CA GLU A 129 -16.68 0.19 20.08
C GLU A 129 -17.34 0.96 18.94
N THR A 130 -17.23 0.50 17.70
CA THR A 130 -17.84 1.11 16.51
C THR A 130 -19.35 1.27 16.65
N GLN A 131 -20.04 0.29 17.22
CA GLN A 131 -21.48 0.36 17.50
C GLN A 131 -21.85 1.45 18.52
N CYS A 132 -20.91 1.84 19.38
CA CYS A 132 -21.11 2.87 20.41
C CYS A 132 -20.68 4.28 19.97
N LEU A 133 -20.10 4.44 18.78
CA LEU A 133 -19.52 5.71 18.33
C LEU A 133 -20.58 6.62 17.71
N TYR A 134 -20.48 7.90 18.02
CA TYR A 134 -21.37 8.95 17.51
C TYR A 134 -21.04 9.35 16.07
N GLY A 135 -19.74 9.29 15.72
CA GLY A 135 -19.27 9.58 14.38
C GLY A 135 -17.78 9.29 14.19
N CYS A 136 -17.29 9.47 12.96
CA CYS A 136 -15.89 9.30 12.62
C CYS A 136 -15.40 10.34 11.61
N LEU A 137 -14.09 10.58 11.64
CA LEU A 137 -13.31 11.36 10.71
C LEU A 137 -12.22 10.44 10.13
N VAL A 138 -12.30 10.16 8.84
CA VAL A 138 -11.31 9.38 8.10
C VAL A 138 -10.42 10.33 7.33
N ILE A 139 -9.10 10.17 7.49
CA ILE A 139 -8.10 11.00 6.83
C ILE A 139 -7.18 10.09 6.01
N ALA A 140 -7.05 10.36 4.72
CA ALA A 140 -6.11 9.69 3.84
C ALA A 140 -4.83 10.52 3.75
N CYS A 141 -3.72 9.98 4.23
CA CYS A 141 -2.42 10.66 4.20
C CYS A 141 -1.38 9.83 3.47
N ASN A 142 -0.55 10.50 2.68
CA ASN A 142 0.63 9.92 2.06
C ASN A 142 1.85 10.03 3.00
N LYS A 143 2.88 9.21 2.79
CA LYS A 143 4.18 9.31 3.49
C LYS A 143 4.88 10.67 3.30
N ARG A 144 4.47 11.45 2.30
CA ARG A 144 4.97 12.81 2.02
C ARG A 144 4.30 13.89 2.87
N ARG A 145 3.46 13.52 3.84
CA ARG A 145 2.64 14.43 4.66
C ARG A 145 1.65 15.25 3.84
N GLU A 146 1.14 14.65 2.76
CA GLU A 146 0.08 15.22 1.92
C GLU A 146 -1.25 14.56 2.29
N VAL A 147 -2.32 15.36 2.42
CA VAL A 147 -3.68 14.87 2.61
C VAL A 147 -4.30 14.63 1.24
N CYS A 148 -4.73 13.40 0.98
CA CYS A 148 -5.32 13.02 -0.31
C CYS A 148 -6.85 13.03 -0.26
N ALA A 149 -7.44 12.72 0.89
CA ALA A 149 -8.88 12.73 1.10
C ALA A 149 -9.20 12.94 2.59
N LEU A 150 -10.35 13.55 2.85
CA LEU A 150 -10.91 13.69 4.18
C LEU A 150 -12.40 13.36 4.08
N HIS A 151 -12.88 12.50 4.98
CA HIS A 151 -14.28 12.10 5.05
C HIS A 151 -14.76 12.18 6.49
N GLN A 152 -15.86 12.92 6.71
CA GLN A 152 -16.50 13.07 8.01
C GLN A 152 -17.91 12.48 7.94
N SER A 153 -18.28 11.67 8.93
CA SER A 153 -19.65 11.19 9.08
C SER A 153 -20.60 12.34 9.45
N THR A 154 -21.81 12.35 8.89
CA THR A 154 -22.79 13.45 8.98
C THR A 154 -23.17 13.87 10.40
N ASN A 155 -23.08 12.97 11.38
CA ASN A 155 -23.54 13.26 12.74
C ASN A 155 -22.52 14.02 13.59
N LEU A 156 -21.26 14.10 13.14
CA LEU A 156 -20.17 14.66 13.92
C LEU A 156 -20.01 16.16 13.67
N ILE A 157 -19.91 16.97 14.73
CA ILE A 157 -19.58 18.40 14.64
C ILE A 157 -18.18 18.59 15.23
N LEU A 158 -17.22 18.99 14.41
CA LEU A 158 -15.83 19.23 14.82
C LEU A 158 -15.45 20.69 14.56
N SER A 159 -14.69 21.28 15.48
CA SER A 159 -14.01 22.55 15.24
C SER A 159 -12.84 22.36 14.27
N THR A 160 -12.48 23.41 13.55
CA THR A 160 -11.32 23.43 12.65
C THR A 160 -10.03 23.06 13.39
N SER A 161 -9.85 23.54 14.62
CA SER A 161 -8.69 23.23 15.45
C SER A 161 -8.54 21.73 15.74
N THR A 162 -9.65 21.03 15.98
CA THR A 162 -9.65 19.59 16.21
C THR A 162 -9.30 18.83 14.94
N ILE A 163 -9.84 19.25 13.79
CA ILE A 163 -9.53 18.65 12.49
C ILE A 163 -8.05 18.82 12.16
N GLU A 164 -7.49 20.01 12.32
CA GLU A 164 -6.06 20.28 12.10
C GLU A 164 -5.17 19.42 13.00
N ALA A 165 -5.57 19.24 14.27
CA ALA A 165 -4.85 18.37 15.20
C ALA A 165 -4.88 16.90 14.78
N CYS A 166 -6.04 16.40 14.33
CA CYS A 166 -6.18 15.04 13.80
C CYS A 166 -5.39 14.85 12.51
N VAL A 167 -5.39 15.82 11.59
CA VAL A 167 -4.62 15.78 10.35
C VAL A 167 -3.12 15.69 10.64
N ARG A 168 -2.59 16.52 11.56
CA ARG A 168 -1.18 16.49 11.94
C ARG A 168 -0.76 15.14 12.55
N ARG A 169 -1.61 14.56 13.41
CA ARG A 169 -1.38 13.22 13.98
C ARG A 169 -1.47 12.14 12.90
N ALA A 170 -2.42 12.27 11.96
CA ALA A 170 -2.60 11.33 10.86
C ALA A 170 -1.38 11.30 9.93
N MET A 171 -0.82 12.47 9.60
CA MET A 171 0.40 12.57 8.80
C MET A 171 1.56 11.83 9.45
N GLN A 172 1.75 11.97 10.77
CA GLN A 172 2.80 11.24 11.48
C GLN A 172 2.55 9.73 11.44
N ARG A 173 1.33 9.30 11.75
CA ARG A 173 0.96 7.89 11.72
C ARG A 173 1.13 7.25 10.34
N ALA A 174 0.81 7.97 9.27
CA ALA A 174 0.97 7.49 7.90
C ALA A 174 2.45 7.27 7.53
N VAL A 175 3.36 8.12 8.02
CA VAL A 175 4.80 7.93 7.88
C VAL A 175 5.23 6.67 8.63
N ASP A 176 4.84 6.55 9.90
CA ASP A 176 5.22 5.41 10.75
C ASP A 176 4.74 4.06 10.17
N LEU A 177 3.48 4.00 9.71
CA LEU A 177 2.90 2.80 9.10
C LEU A 177 3.57 2.45 7.77
N SER A 178 3.84 3.46 6.93
CA SER A 178 4.51 3.24 5.64
C SER A 178 5.94 2.72 5.84
N GLU A 179 6.66 3.28 6.83
CA GLU A 179 8.01 2.83 7.18
C GLU A 179 8.01 1.41 7.74
N LEU A 180 7.05 1.09 8.62
CA LEU A 180 6.86 -0.26 9.14
C LEU A 180 6.62 -1.28 8.02
N VAL A 181 5.66 -1.02 7.13
CA VAL A 181 5.39 -1.90 5.97
C VAL A 181 6.65 -2.08 5.12
N SER A 182 7.38 -0.99 4.84
CA SER A 182 8.60 -1.04 4.05
C SER A 182 9.70 -1.88 4.70
N THR A 183 9.80 -1.84 6.03
CA THR A 183 10.80 -2.58 6.81
C THR A 183 10.45 -4.07 6.84
N VAL A 184 9.19 -4.41 7.12
CA VAL A 184 8.71 -5.80 7.13
C VAL A 184 8.91 -6.47 5.77
N ILE A 185 8.63 -5.77 4.68
CA ILE A 185 8.80 -6.32 3.31
C ILE A 185 10.27 -6.48 2.94
N ARG A 186 11.13 -5.55 3.39
CA ARG A 186 12.60 -5.70 3.22
C ARG A 186 13.10 -6.91 3.99
N ASP A 187 12.65 -7.09 5.23
CA ASP A 187 13.04 -8.23 6.06
C ASP A 187 12.55 -9.55 5.45
N ASP A 188 11.31 -9.63 4.96
CA ASP A 188 10.80 -10.78 4.20
C ASP A 188 11.67 -11.08 2.97
N ALA A 189 12.05 -10.05 2.19
CA ALA A 189 12.93 -10.23 1.04
C ALA A 189 14.31 -10.79 1.44
N THR A 190 14.90 -10.32 2.54
CA THR A 190 16.20 -10.83 3.03
C THR A 190 16.09 -12.27 3.54
N LYS A 191 15.02 -12.63 4.27
CA LYS A 191 14.76 -14.01 4.73
C LYS A 191 14.62 -14.97 3.54
N ARG A 192 13.88 -14.55 2.51
CA ARG A 192 13.74 -15.32 1.26
C ARG A 192 15.06 -15.51 0.52
N ALA A 193 15.93 -14.49 0.49
CA ALA A 193 17.25 -14.58 -0.11
C ALA A 193 18.17 -15.56 0.63
N LYS A 194 18.01 -15.70 1.96
CA LYS A 194 18.74 -16.65 2.81
C LYS A 194 18.16 -18.07 2.79
N TYR A 195 17.22 -18.39 1.90
CA TYR A 195 16.47 -19.65 1.84
C TYR A 195 15.72 -20.04 3.13
N GLN A 196 15.64 -19.15 4.12
CA GLN A 196 14.77 -19.29 5.27
C GLN A 196 13.35 -19.13 4.76
N LYS A 197 12.66 -20.25 4.51
CA LYS A 197 11.28 -20.26 4.02
C LYS A 197 10.44 -19.55 5.09
N PRO A 198 9.82 -18.39 4.80
CA PRO A 198 8.76 -17.91 5.67
C PRO A 198 7.66 -18.98 5.67
N ALA A 199 7.11 -19.31 6.83
CA ALA A 199 6.10 -20.34 6.96
C ALA A 199 4.74 -19.82 6.43
N GLY A 200 4.61 -19.63 5.12
CA GLY A 200 3.34 -19.30 4.48
C GLY A 200 2.62 -18.10 5.13
N PHE A 201 1.37 -18.32 5.57
CA PHE A 201 0.44 -17.36 6.19
C PHE A 201 0.71 -17.18 7.70
N GLU A 202 1.97 -17.04 8.11
CA GLU A 202 2.34 -16.80 9.51
C GLU A 202 2.47 -15.29 9.81
N LEU A 203 2.20 -14.88 11.06
CA LEU A 203 2.38 -13.50 11.50
C LEU A 203 3.85 -13.08 11.36
N THR A 204 4.13 -12.20 10.40
CA THR A 204 5.48 -11.61 10.22
C THR A 204 5.79 -10.54 11.28
N VAL A 205 4.79 -10.05 11.99
CA VAL A 205 4.89 -8.91 12.92
C VAL A 205 4.13 -9.22 14.21
N ASN A 206 4.64 -8.77 15.36
CA ASN A 206 3.91 -8.83 16.61
C ASN A 206 2.68 -7.91 16.54
N ALA A 207 1.49 -8.42 16.90
CA ALA A 207 0.22 -7.68 16.88
C ALA A 207 0.29 -6.34 17.62
N GLN A 208 1.12 -6.26 18.68
CA GLN A 208 1.30 -5.04 19.50
C GLN A 208 2.04 -3.88 18.82
N LEU A 209 2.58 -4.10 17.61
CA LEU A 209 3.30 -3.05 16.86
C LEU A 209 2.37 -2.26 15.93
N LEU A 210 1.26 -2.88 15.51
CA LEU A 210 0.29 -2.26 14.61
C LEU A 210 -0.73 -1.40 15.35
N THR A 211 -1.03 -1.75 16.60
CA THR A 211 -1.94 -0.99 17.45
C THR A 211 -1.24 0.21 18.10
N THR A 212 -1.97 1.30 18.31
CA THR A 212 -1.48 2.45 19.09
C THR A 212 -1.35 2.01 20.55
N LYS A 213 -0.12 2.02 21.09
CA LYS A 213 0.16 1.55 22.46
C LYS A 213 -0.46 2.41 23.58
N GLU A 214 -1.07 3.55 23.25
CA GLU A 214 -1.59 4.48 24.25
C GLU A 214 -2.94 5.07 23.83
N ALA A 215 -3.95 4.87 24.67
CA ALA A 215 -5.13 5.74 24.71
C ALA A 215 -4.67 7.09 25.27
N GLN A 216 -4.31 8.01 24.38
CA GLN A 216 -3.98 9.37 24.79
C GLN A 216 -5.26 10.07 25.20
N VAL A 217 -5.42 10.32 26.51
CA VAL A 217 -6.43 11.26 27.01
C VAL A 217 -6.13 12.59 26.35
N SER A 218 -7.02 13.05 25.47
CA SER A 218 -6.92 14.38 24.88
C SER A 218 -7.06 15.42 25.99
N SER A 219 -5.93 15.87 26.54
CA SER A 219 -5.86 17.16 27.22
C SER A 219 -6.06 18.23 26.15
N PHE A 220 -7.31 18.69 26.04
CA PHE A 220 -7.68 19.90 25.30
C PHE A 220 -7.25 21.13 26.09
#